data_AF-A0ABD1CYY0-F1
#
_entry.id   AF-A0ABD1CYY0-F1
#
_cell.length_a   1.000
_cell.length_b   1.000
_cell.length_c   1.000
_cell.angle_alpha   90.00
_cell.angle_beta   90.00
_cell.angle_gamma   90.00
#
_symmetry.space_group_name_H-M   'P 1'
#
loop_
_entity.id
_entity.type
_entity.pdbx_description
1 polymer ?
#
loop_
_entity_poly.entity_id
_entity_poly.type
_entity_poly.pdbx_seq_one_letter_code
_entity_poly.pdbx_strand_id
1 'polypeptide(L)'
;MGKTAPSECAEGHECQPIHTISELLEFERHPVSWRSLVHPLVARSGSRYLGERYQEIDFNAGITDFVEDGTRPQVLLCHDFKGNYLTDRFINGTTGGPWVDYRFYNWAAVDVFCYFSHSFVTIPTLQWLDCAHKNGVKVIGTFIIEAGNASFLKDILQSEESARRVADALVSVARICQFEGWLLNIECTLDEDKVPLLIDFVAYLTRKSHERIPGSLIIWYDAITEKGLLSWQNELNSQNRSFFAACDGIFLNYTWNNQSLERTDNLIRNYYPNRKLDVFVGIDVFGRGQTAKMDTHQTLATVMQFKFSVAIFAPGWTFESLEESMKKDLLTPEECNIRFLKLNDRFWNLLWRYFFVRGPRELPFYTSFCLGSGKIRNRLGKSEDRSWFNLSRQGFQPTIPYAPPREHPAAAVYWTHNFESALDGGSCLRLDEVHPNCRLFACHFRCDEDLLVAYAFKRGSGADVALLLKAYNSRYHDALKIVCGDEGCHVSERSNEMKAVPLDAEDCRMLPKLKQIKLPAVASIQGWEI
;
A
#
# COMPACT_ATOMS: atom_id res chain seq x y z
N MET A 1 29.66 1.92 33.78
CA MET A 1 29.99 0.75 32.94
C MET A 1 28.97 -0.33 33.23
N GLY A 2 27.92 -0.42 32.41
CA GLY A 2 26.95 -1.50 32.43
C GLY A 2 26.61 -1.80 30.99
N LYS A 3 27.23 -2.84 30.42
CA LYS A 3 26.94 -3.31 29.07
C LYS A 3 25.49 -3.80 29.08
N THR A 4 24.60 -3.05 28.42
CA THR A 4 23.30 -3.58 27.99
C THR A 4 23.57 -4.76 27.06
N ALA A 5 23.02 -5.91 27.41
CA ALA A 5 23.10 -7.11 26.60
C ALA A 5 22.52 -6.84 25.19
N PRO A 6 23.12 -7.39 24.12
CA PRO A 6 22.50 -7.36 22.82
C PRO A 6 21.15 -8.07 22.91
N SER A 7 20.11 -7.45 22.34
CA SER A 7 18.86 -8.15 22.04
C SER A 7 19.21 -9.44 21.30
N GLU A 8 18.68 -10.56 21.74
CA GLU A 8 18.74 -11.83 21.00
C GLU A 8 17.92 -11.67 19.70
N CYS A 9 18.48 -10.96 18.72
CA CYS A 9 18.19 -11.17 17.31
C CYS A 9 18.81 -12.52 16.99
N ALA A 10 17.97 -13.52 16.72
CA ALA A 10 18.44 -14.77 16.15
C ALA A 10 19.27 -14.46 14.89
N GLU A 11 20.58 -14.70 14.96
CA GLU A 11 21.49 -14.62 13.82
C GLU A 11 20.91 -15.47 12.68
N GLY A 12 20.57 -14.86 11.54
CA GLY A 12 20.41 -15.60 10.27
C GLY A 12 19.19 -15.34 9.39
N HIS A 13 18.27 -14.42 9.70
CA HIS A 13 17.01 -14.30 8.94
C HIS A 13 16.59 -12.84 8.68
N GLU A 14 17.33 -12.16 7.79
CA GLU A 14 17.01 -10.83 7.29
C GLU A 14 16.79 -10.82 5.78
N CYS A 15 15.93 -9.92 5.31
CA CYS A 15 15.85 -9.55 3.91
C CYS A 15 17.04 -8.66 3.57
N GLN A 16 17.69 -8.92 2.44
CA GLN A 16 18.87 -8.19 1.99
C GLN A 16 18.72 -7.85 0.50
N PRO A 17 19.23 -6.69 0.05
CA PRO A 17 19.37 -6.41 -1.37
C PRO A 17 20.48 -7.27 -2.00
N ILE A 18 20.63 -7.19 -3.32
CA ILE A 18 21.78 -7.73 -4.04
C ILE A 18 22.70 -6.56 -4.42
N HIS A 19 23.99 -6.71 -4.16
CA HIS A 19 24.98 -5.64 -4.31
C HIS A 19 25.87 -5.80 -5.55
N THR A 20 25.99 -7.01 -6.10
CA THR A 20 26.88 -7.28 -7.25
C THR A 20 26.20 -8.10 -8.36
N ILE A 21 26.75 -8.03 -9.57
CA ILE A 21 26.32 -8.87 -10.70
C ILE A 21 26.50 -10.36 -10.37
N SER A 22 27.60 -10.75 -9.71
CA SER A 22 27.87 -12.15 -9.35
C SER A 22 26.80 -12.70 -8.41
N GLU A 23 26.46 -11.97 -7.35
CA GLU A 23 25.39 -12.36 -6.42
C GLU A 23 24.04 -12.50 -7.15
N LEU A 24 23.73 -11.60 -8.09
CA LEU A 24 22.52 -11.68 -8.90
C LEU A 24 22.48 -12.94 -9.77
N LEU A 25 23.58 -13.23 -10.47
CA LEU A 25 23.68 -14.40 -11.35
C LEU A 25 23.71 -15.73 -10.58
N GLU A 26 24.13 -15.72 -9.31
CA GLU A 26 24.18 -16.89 -8.44
C GLU A 26 22.93 -17.07 -7.56
N PHE A 27 22.00 -16.11 -7.58
CA PHE A 27 20.85 -16.06 -6.68
C PHE A 27 20.04 -17.37 -6.63
N GLU A 28 19.82 -18.04 -7.76
CA GLU A 28 19.07 -19.31 -7.80
C GLU A 28 19.75 -20.45 -7.04
N ARG A 29 21.09 -20.40 -6.87
CA ARG A 29 21.83 -21.41 -6.10
C ARG A 29 21.64 -21.22 -4.60
N HIS A 30 21.40 -19.98 -4.18
CA HIS A 30 21.28 -19.59 -2.78
C HIS A 30 20.06 -18.66 -2.55
N PRO A 31 18.83 -19.14 -2.82
CA PRO A 31 17.66 -18.29 -2.74
C PRO A 31 17.33 -17.90 -1.30
N VAL A 32 16.64 -16.77 -1.14
CA VAL A 32 16.22 -16.25 0.17
C VAL A 32 15.43 -17.29 0.99
N SER A 33 15.73 -17.38 2.29
CA SER A 33 15.12 -18.37 3.20
C SER A 33 13.64 -18.13 3.48
N TRP A 34 13.18 -16.88 3.35
CA TRP A 34 11.79 -16.48 3.62
C TRP A 34 10.82 -16.68 2.45
N ARG A 35 11.28 -17.12 1.27
CA ARG A 35 10.41 -17.24 0.08
C ARG A 35 9.13 -18.05 0.30
N SER A 36 9.16 -19.05 1.19
CA SER A 36 8.01 -19.89 1.51
C SER A 36 7.02 -19.26 2.49
N LEU A 37 7.37 -18.11 3.06
CA LEU A 37 6.54 -17.35 4.01
C LEU A 37 5.69 -16.29 3.31
N VAL A 38 5.97 -15.99 2.04
CA VAL A 38 5.26 -14.96 1.28
C VAL A 38 3.80 -15.34 1.11
N HIS A 39 2.90 -14.45 1.52
CA HIS A 39 1.49 -14.58 1.22
C HIS A 39 1.21 -14.20 -0.23
N PRO A 40 0.37 -14.95 -0.96
CA PRO A 40 0.04 -14.62 -2.34
C PRO A 40 -0.74 -13.31 -2.43
N LEU A 41 -0.56 -12.59 -3.56
CA LEU A 41 -1.35 -11.42 -3.91
C LEU A 41 -2.85 -11.78 -3.97
N VAL A 42 -3.66 -11.17 -3.11
CA VAL A 42 -5.11 -11.47 -3.04
C VAL A 42 -5.93 -10.59 -3.97
N ALA A 43 -7.10 -11.08 -4.37
CA ALA A 43 -8.04 -10.26 -5.12
C ALA A 43 -8.65 -9.17 -4.24
N ARG A 44 -8.88 -7.99 -4.82
CA ARG A 44 -9.58 -6.86 -4.18
C ARG A 44 -10.76 -6.40 -5.03
N SER A 45 -11.65 -5.59 -4.47
CA SER A 45 -12.85 -5.12 -5.15
C SER A 45 -12.51 -4.37 -6.44
N GLY A 46 -13.52 -4.21 -7.31
CA GLY A 46 -13.43 -3.23 -8.40
C GLY A 46 -13.22 -1.82 -7.85
N SER A 47 -12.73 -0.94 -8.72
CA SER A 47 -12.44 0.45 -8.37
C SER A 47 -13.67 1.31 -8.28
N ARG A 48 -13.67 2.23 -7.32
CA ARG A 48 -14.75 3.19 -7.09
C ARG A 48 -14.20 4.59 -6.95
N TYR A 49 -14.74 5.52 -7.72
CA TYR A 49 -14.45 6.94 -7.50
C TYR A 49 -15.47 7.49 -6.50
N LEU A 50 -15.03 7.75 -5.28
CA LEU A 50 -15.90 8.24 -4.21
C LEU A 50 -16.00 9.77 -4.18
N GLY A 51 -15.08 10.48 -4.86
CA GLY A 51 -15.05 11.94 -4.93
C GLY A 51 -15.05 12.60 -3.55
N GLU A 52 -15.78 13.70 -3.39
CA GLU A 52 -15.87 14.45 -2.12
C GLU A 52 -16.71 13.76 -1.03
N ARG A 53 -17.51 12.75 -1.38
CA ARG A 53 -18.48 12.09 -0.50
C ARG A 53 -18.02 10.71 -0.01
N TYR A 54 -16.71 10.48 0.07
CA TYR A 54 -16.18 9.17 0.49
C TYR A 54 -16.59 8.75 1.90
N GLN A 55 -16.92 9.69 2.79
CA GLN A 55 -17.40 9.39 4.14
C GLN A 55 -18.89 8.97 4.19
N GLU A 56 -19.67 9.30 3.16
CA GLU A 56 -21.10 9.06 3.14
C GLU A 56 -21.41 7.65 2.63
N ILE A 57 -22.45 7.03 3.19
CA ILE A 57 -23.07 5.82 2.65
C ILE A 57 -24.50 6.19 2.27
N ASP A 58 -24.78 6.13 0.96
CA ASP A 58 -26.16 6.20 0.48
C ASP A 58 -26.77 4.80 0.51
N PHE A 59 -27.64 4.55 1.49
CA PHE A 59 -28.37 3.29 1.64
C PHE A 59 -29.55 3.14 0.67
N ASN A 60 -29.91 4.19 -0.06
CA ASN A 60 -30.96 4.16 -1.07
C ASN A 60 -30.40 3.98 -2.49
N ALA A 61 -29.11 4.29 -2.70
CA ALA A 61 -28.44 4.04 -3.98
C ALA A 61 -28.40 2.53 -4.28
N GLY A 62 -28.78 2.16 -5.51
CA GLY A 62 -28.84 0.77 -6.00
C GLY A 62 -27.48 0.10 -6.18
N ILE A 63 -27.24 -0.48 -7.37
CA ILE A 63 -25.97 -1.17 -7.68
C ILE A 63 -24.79 -0.21 -7.47
N THR A 64 -23.72 -0.74 -6.89
CA THR A 64 -22.46 0.00 -6.80
C THR A 64 -21.79 0.05 -8.16
N ASP A 65 -21.58 1.26 -8.69
CA ASP A 65 -20.83 1.45 -9.92
C ASP A 65 -19.33 1.20 -9.69
N PHE A 66 -18.77 0.32 -10.51
CA PHE A 66 -17.34 0.05 -10.54
C PHE A 66 -16.73 0.57 -11.83
N VAL A 67 -15.50 1.08 -11.72
CA VAL A 67 -14.67 1.47 -12.86
C VAL A 67 -13.67 0.36 -13.11
N GLU A 68 -13.56 -0.06 -14.37
CA GLU A 68 -12.60 -1.08 -14.78
C GLU A 68 -11.17 -0.58 -14.53
N ASP A 69 -10.33 -1.40 -13.90
CA ASP A 69 -9.00 -0.99 -13.44
C ASP A 69 -8.09 -0.49 -14.55
N GLY A 70 -8.19 -1.07 -15.75
CA GLY A 70 -7.41 -0.69 -16.94
C GLY A 70 -7.90 0.58 -17.64
N THR A 71 -8.97 1.22 -17.16
CA THR A 71 -9.61 2.37 -17.82
C THR A 71 -9.49 3.67 -17.02
N ARG A 72 -8.77 3.64 -15.90
CA ARG A 72 -8.60 4.78 -15.00
C ARG A 72 -7.12 5.03 -14.67
N PRO A 73 -6.77 6.27 -14.27
CA PRO A 73 -5.49 6.55 -13.65
C PRO A 73 -5.18 5.58 -12.49
N GLN A 74 -3.92 5.15 -12.46
CA GLN A 74 -3.36 4.33 -11.40
C GLN A 74 -2.44 5.14 -10.50
N VAL A 75 -2.28 4.65 -9.27
CA VAL A 75 -1.38 5.24 -8.27
C VAL A 75 -0.24 4.27 -7.97
N LEU A 76 0.97 4.65 -8.35
CA LEU A 76 2.21 4.00 -7.93
C LEU A 76 2.73 4.73 -6.69
N LEU A 77 2.90 4.02 -5.58
CA LEU A 77 3.61 4.52 -4.41
C LEU A 77 5.06 4.05 -4.47
N CYS A 78 6.00 4.98 -4.66
CA CYS A 78 7.42 4.69 -4.64
C CYS A 78 7.95 4.96 -3.23
N HIS A 79 8.09 3.89 -2.46
CA HIS A 79 8.50 3.91 -1.07
C HIS A 79 10.01 4.07 -0.94
N ASP A 80 10.43 5.32 -0.83
CA ASP A 80 11.75 5.70 -0.35
C ASP A 80 11.62 6.22 1.10
N PHE A 81 12.31 5.55 2.01
CA PHE A 81 12.37 5.89 3.43
C PHE A 81 13.74 5.52 3.98
N LYS A 82 14.64 6.52 4.09
CA LYS A 82 15.98 6.39 4.68
C LYS A 82 16.83 5.23 4.16
N GLY A 83 16.79 4.99 2.84
CA GLY A 83 17.54 3.90 2.21
C GLY A 83 16.97 2.50 2.47
N ASN A 84 15.84 2.40 3.19
CA ASN A 84 15.08 1.18 3.41
C ASN A 84 15.87 0.05 4.12
N TYR A 85 15.24 -1.11 4.26
CA TYR A 85 15.74 -2.27 5.02
C TYR A 85 16.09 -1.87 6.47
N LEU A 86 15.16 -1.22 7.17
CA LEU A 86 15.34 -0.82 8.57
C LEU A 86 14.79 -1.93 9.48
N THR A 87 13.77 -1.64 10.28
CA THR A 87 13.10 -2.64 11.13
C THR A 87 12.32 -3.67 10.30
N ASP A 88 11.98 -3.32 9.06
CA ASP A 88 11.22 -4.17 8.14
C ASP A 88 12.06 -5.31 7.54
N ARG A 89 13.40 -5.25 7.61
CA ARG A 89 14.28 -6.31 7.08
C ARG A 89 14.18 -7.62 7.85
N PHE A 90 13.85 -7.56 9.15
CA PHE A 90 13.79 -8.75 9.99
C PHE A 90 12.57 -9.60 9.64
N ILE A 91 12.78 -10.85 9.20
CA ILE A 91 11.69 -11.73 8.73
C ILE A 91 10.58 -11.90 9.79
N ASN A 92 10.96 -12.07 11.07
CA ASN A 92 10.03 -12.25 12.17
C ASN A 92 9.60 -10.94 12.84
N GLY A 93 10.07 -9.79 12.35
CA GLY A 93 9.95 -8.51 13.02
C GLY A 93 10.87 -8.40 14.24
N THR A 94 10.63 -7.37 15.06
CA THR A 94 11.40 -7.09 16.28
C THR A 94 10.52 -7.18 17.52
N THR A 95 11.11 -7.54 18.66
CA THR A 95 10.45 -7.58 19.97
C THR A 95 11.38 -7.02 21.04
N GLY A 96 10.85 -6.26 22.00
CA GLY A 96 11.62 -5.55 23.03
C GLY A 96 12.39 -4.33 22.53
N GLY A 97 12.21 -3.93 21.27
CA GLY A 97 12.84 -2.78 20.63
C GLY A 97 11.87 -1.64 20.31
N PRO A 98 12.29 -0.67 19.47
CA PRO A 98 11.41 0.39 18.97
C PRO A 98 10.19 -0.19 18.25
N TRP A 99 8.99 0.29 18.59
CA TRP A 99 7.72 -0.09 17.96
C TRP A 99 7.14 1.03 17.07
N VAL A 100 7.82 2.17 17.05
CA VAL A 100 7.43 3.36 16.30
C VAL A 100 8.41 3.51 15.15
N ASP A 101 7.88 3.29 13.96
CA ASP A 101 8.59 3.40 12.69
C ASP A 101 7.57 3.83 11.63
N TYR A 102 8.02 4.13 10.41
CA TYR A 102 7.11 4.40 9.30
C TYR A 102 6.23 3.19 9.01
N ARG A 103 4.93 3.45 8.82
CA ARG A 103 3.94 2.45 8.43
C ARG A 103 3.04 3.05 7.37
N PHE A 104 2.92 2.36 6.25
CA PHE A 104 1.92 2.68 5.25
C PHE A 104 0.69 1.81 5.48
N TYR A 105 -0.49 2.44 5.45
CA TYR A 105 -1.78 1.79 5.70
C TYR A 105 -2.91 2.29 4.79
N ASN A 106 -2.59 3.12 3.80
CA ASN A 106 -3.56 3.67 2.85
C ASN A 106 -3.64 2.81 1.57
N TRP A 107 -3.50 1.50 1.71
CA TRP A 107 -3.43 0.53 0.61
C TRP A 107 -4.65 0.58 -0.33
N ALA A 108 -5.80 0.97 0.21
CA ALA A 108 -7.04 1.06 -0.56
C ALA A 108 -7.00 2.08 -1.71
N ALA A 109 -6.06 3.03 -1.67
CA ALA A 109 -5.90 4.10 -2.64
C ALA A 109 -4.71 3.92 -3.60
N VAL A 110 -3.90 2.86 -3.45
CA VAL A 110 -2.74 2.60 -4.32
C VAL A 110 -2.92 1.32 -5.12
N ASP A 111 -2.31 1.27 -6.31
CA ASP A 111 -2.37 0.15 -7.24
C ASP A 111 -1.07 -0.66 -7.28
N VAL A 112 0.05 0.06 -7.20
CA VAL A 112 1.41 -0.49 -7.25
C VAL A 112 2.23 0.07 -6.10
N PHE A 113 2.95 -0.78 -5.39
CA PHE A 113 3.92 -0.41 -4.37
C PHE A 113 5.32 -0.74 -4.89
N CYS A 114 6.16 0.28 -5.05
CA CYS A 114 7.56 0.12 -5.42
C CYS A 114 8.41 0.25 -4.15
N TYR A 115 9.10 -0.81 -3.76
CA TYR A 115 10.03 -0.79 -2.63
C TYR A 115 11.40 -0.31 -3.11
N PHE A 116 11.73 0.96 -2.82
CA PHE A 116 12.86 1.65 -3.44
C PHE A 116 14.06 1.78 -2.50
N SER A 117 15.26 1.39 -2.93
CA SER A 117 16.50 1.75 -2.24
C SER A 117 17.60 2.04 -3.25
N HIS A 118 18.72 2.58 -2.77
CA HIS A 118 19.93 2.84 -3.57
C HIS A 118 20.85 1.61 -3.65
N SER A 119 20.29 0.40 -3.63
CA SER A 119 21.03 -0.85 -3.79
C SER A 119 20.89 -1.37 -5.21
N PHE A 120 21.96 -1.91 -5.81
CA PHE A 120 21.99 -2.37 -7.20
C PHE A 120 20.73 -3.13 -7.63
N VAL A 121 20.32 -4.15 -6.84
CA VAL A 121 18.99 -4.75 -6.95
C VAL A 121 18.32 -4.73 -5.57
N THR A 122 17.17 -4.11 -5.51
CA THR A 122 16.35 -3.99 -4.30
C THR A 122 15.22 -5.03 -4.33
N ILE A 123 15.28 -6.00 -3.43
CA ILE A 123 14.23 -6.99 -3.21
C ILE A 123 13.27 -6.47 -2.12
N PRO A 124 11.94 -6.35 -2.39
CA PRO A 124 10.97 -5.99 -1.36
C PRO A 124 11.07 -6.90 -0.13
N THR A 125 11.04 -6.32 1.07
CA THR A 125 11.11 -7.12 2.30
C THR A 125 9.81 -7.90 2.51
N LEU A 126 9.90 -9.07 3.16
CA LEU A 126 8.73 -9.92 3.43
C LEU A 126 7.60 -9.14 4.12
N GLN A 127 7.96 -8.27 5.06
CA GLN A 127 7.04 -7.44 5.81
C GLN A 127 6.19 -6.51 4.93
N TRP A 128 6.81 -5.84 3.96
CA TRP A 128 6.09 -5.00 3.00
C TRP A 128 5.33 -5.82 1.97
N LEU A 129 5.94 -6.90 1.48
CA LEU A 129 5.36 -7.79 0.48
C LEU A 129 4.04 -8.40 0.98
N ASP A 130 4.04 -9.04 2.15
CA ASP A 130 2.84 -9.65 2.73
C ASP A 130 1.74 -8.60 2.99
N CYS A 131 2.14 -7.42 3.47
CA CYS A 131 1.21 -6.36 3.80
C CYS A 131 0.52 -5.80 2.54
N ALA A 132 1.26 -5.57 1.47
CA ALA A 132 0.73 -5.13 0.17
C ALA A 132 -0.14 -6.22 -0.48
N HIS A 133 0.35 -7.47 -0.51
CA HIS A 133 -0.34 -8.61 -1.09
C HIS A 133 -1.67 -8.89 -0.42
N LYS A 134 -1.73 -8.80 0.92
CA LYS A 134 -2.97 -8.90 1.69
C LYS A 134 -3.99 -7.85 1.28
N ASN A 135 -3.56 -6.68 0.84
CA ASN A 135 -4.45 -5.61 0.35
C ASN A 135 -4.69 -5.66 -1.17
N GLY A 136 -4.16 -6.66 -1.87
CA GLY A 136 -4.28 -6.80 -3.32
C GLY A 136 -3.51 -5.74 -4.11
N VAL A 137 -2.40 -5.24 -3.57
CA VAL A 137 -1.51 -4.26 -4.20
C VAL A 137 -0.30 -4.98 -4.76
N LYS A 138 -0.01 -4.77 -6.05
CA LYS A 138 1.19 -5.34 -6.68
C LYS A 138 2.45 -4.71 -6.09
N VAL A 139 3.50 -5.51 -5.96
CA VAL A 139 4.78 -5.05 -5.42
C VAL A 139 5.85 -5.16 -6.50
N ILE A 140 6.61 -4.09 -6.74
CA ILE A 140 7.80 -4.11 -7.59
C ILE A 140 9.04 -3.78 -6.77
N GLY A 141 10.15 -4.41 -7.11
CA GLY A 141 11.48 -4.04 -6.62
C GLY A 141 12.10 -2.92 -7.46
N THR A 142 13.36 -2.61 -7.19
CA THR A 142 14.12 -1.62 -7.96
C THR A 142 15.39 -2.24 -8.52
N PHE A 143 15.66 -2.03 -9.81
CA PHE A 143 16.95 -2.24 -10.43
C PHE A 143 17.54 -0.86 -10.74
N ILE A 144 18.65 -0.52 -10.06
CA ILE A 144 19.21 0.84 -10.12
C ILE A 144 20.68 0.83 -10.52
N ILE A 145 21.01 1.71 -11.45
CA ILE A 145 22.39 2.09 -11.79
C ILE A 145 22.55 3.58 -11.51
N GLU A 146 23.53 3.93 -10.70
CA GLU A 146 23.93 5.30 -10.38
C GLU A 146 25.42 5.48 -10.67
N ALA A 147 25.94 6.70 -10.49
CA ALA A 147 27.35 6.98 -10.69
C ALA A 147 28.30 6.01 -9.94
N GLY A 148 27.91 5.54 -8.75
CA GLY A 148 28.71 4.63 -7.93
C GLY A 148 28.86 3.20 -8.48
N ASN A 149 27.95 2.74 -9.33
CA ASN A 149 27.96 1.38 -9.90
C ASN A 149 27.82 1.37 -11.44
N ALA A 150 28.10 2.49 -12.11
CA ALA A 150 28.00 2.63 -13.57
C ALA A 150 28.84 1.61 -14.36
N SER A 151 29.90 1.05 -13.77
CA SER A 151 30.66 -0.06 -14.38
C SER A 151 29.81 -1.31 -14.59
N PHE A 152 28.83 -1.58 -13.71
CA PHE A 152 27.95 -2.74 -13.87
C PHE A 152 27.13 -2.63 -15.15
N LEU A 153 26.65 -1.44 -15.52
CA LEU A 153 25.92 -1.27 -16.77
C LEU A 153 26.81 -1.58 -17.98
N LYS A 154 28.11 -1.24 -17.93
CA LYS A 154 29.06 -1.59 -19.01
C LYS A 154 29.25 -3.10 -19.13
N ASP A 155 29.34 -3.81 -18.01
CA ASP A 155 29.49 -5.27 -17.99
C ASP A 155 28.20 -5.98 -18.47
N ILE A 156 27.03 -5.49 -18.04
CA ILE A 156 25.72 -5.98 -18.48
C ILE A 156 25.56 -5.78 -19.99
N LEU A 157 25.94 -4.61 -20.52
CA LEU A 157 25.81 -4.27 -21.93
C LEU A 157 27.07 -4.58 -22.76
N GLN A 158 27.93 -5.48 -22.27
CA GLN A 158 29.11 -5.92 -23.03
C GLN A 158 28.69 -6.71 -24.28
N SER A 159 27.65 -7.55 -24.16
CA SER A 159 27.09 -8.34 -25.24
C SER A 159 25.60 -8.62 -25.00
N GLU A 160 24.89 -9.04 -26.05
CA GLU A 160 23.49 -9.48 -25.95
C GLU A 160 23.31 -10.66 -24.99
N GLU A 161 24.27 -11.58 -24.95
CA GLU A 161 24.26 -12.71 -24.02
C GLU A 161 24.36 -12.24 -22.57
N SER A 162 25.27 -11.30 -22.26
CA SER A 162 25.42 -10.73 -20.91
C SER A 162 24.14 -10.05 -20.45
N ALA A 163 23.57 -9.20 -21.31
CA ALA A 163 22.33 -8.49 -21.05
C ALA A 163 21.17 -9.46 -20.76
N ARG A 164 21.00 -10.49 -21.60
CA ARG A 164 19.94 -11.50 -21.43
C ARG A 164 20.12 -12.30 -20.14
N ARG A 165 21.35 -12.70 -19.78
CA ARG A 165 21.63 -13.43 -18.53
C ARG A 165 21.22 -12.63 -17.30
N VAL A 166 21.49 -11.32 -17.30
CA VAL A 166 21.12 -10.43 -16.19
C VAL A 166 19.62 -10.22 -16.15
N ALA A 167 18.97 -10.05 -17.31
CA ALA A 167 17.51 -9.95 -17.38
C ALA A 167 16.83 -11.23 -16.87
N ASP A 168 17.29 -12.42 -17.30
CA ASP A 168 16.77 -13.70 -16.83
C ASP A 168 16.97 -13.86 -15.31
N ALA A 169 18.11 -13.41 -14.77
CA ALA A 169 18.35 -13.42 -13.32
C ALA A 169 17.39 -12.50 -12.56
N LEU A 170 17.09 -11.29 -13.05
CA LEU A 170 16.09 -10.40 -12.47
C LEU A 170 14.68 -11.02 -12.48
N VAL A 171 14.30 -11.71 -13.56
CA VAL A 171 13.03 -12.46 -13.63
C VAL A 171 13.01 -13.57 -12.60
N SER A 172 14.12 -14.31 -12.46
CA SER A 172 14.24 -15.38 -11.47
C SER A 172 14.16 -14.88 -10.03
N VAL A 173 14.80 -13.74 -9.70
CA VAL A 173 14.69 -13.11 -8.39
C VAL A 173 13.23 -12.76 -8.09
N ALA A 174 12.55 -12.03 -8.98
CA ALA A 174 11.15 -11.64 -8.79
C ALA A 174 10.23 -12.86 -8.63
N ARG A 175 10.44 -13.91 -9.42
CA ARG A 175 9.66 -15.15 -9.34
C ARG A 175 9.90 -15.92 -8.04
N ILE A 176 11.15 -16.05 -7.60
CA ILE A 176 11.50 -16.81 -6.38
C ILE A 176 11.04 -16.07 -5.13
N CYS A 177 11.22 -14.75 -5.10
CA CYS A 177 10.77 -13.88 -4.01
C CYS A 177 9.27 -13.54 -4.09
N GLN A 178 8.61 -13.89 -5.20
CA GLN A 178 7.17 -13.75 -5.44
C GLN A 178 6.68 -12.29 -5.39
N PHE A 179 7.28 -11.41 -6.19
CA PHE A 179 6.78 -10.04 -6.43
C PHE A 179 6.67 -9.74 -7.94
N GLU A 180 5.92 -8.70 -8.31
CA GLU A 180 5.40 -8.48 -9.66
C GLU A 180 6.29 -7.63 -10.58
N GLY A 181 7.60 -7.56 -10.38
CA GLY A 181 8.52 -6.92 -11.35
C GLY A 181 9.34 -5.77 -10.80
N TRP A 182 9.65 -4.77 -11.64
CA TRP A 182 10.78 -3.87 -11.43
C TRP A 182 10.53 -2.44 -11.87
N LEU A 183 10.94 -1.48 -11.04
CA LEU A 183 11.33 -0.14 -11.49
C LEU A 183 12.78 -0.20 -12.00
N LEU A 184 13.01 0.23 -13.23
CA LEU A 184 14.33 0.37 -13.82
C LEU A 184 14.76 1.84 -13.72
N ASN A 185 15.74 2.13 -12.87
CA ASN A 185 16.27 3.47 -12.68
C ASN A 185 17.73 3.55 -13.11
N ILE A 186 18.00 4.06 -14.31
CA ILE A 186 19.34 4.15 -14.89
C ILE A 186 19.81 5.61 -14.88
N GLU A 187 20.47 5.99 -13.79
CA GLU A 187 21.00 7.35 -13.52
C GLU A 187 22.50 7.45 -13.79
N CYS A 188 22.95 6.97 -14.95
CA CYS A 188 24.31 7.20 -15.43
C CYS A 188 24.33 7.44 -16.95
N THR A 189 25.39 8.07 -17.43
CA THR A 189 25.64 8.20 -18.87
C THR A 189 26.05 6.87 -19.49
N LEU A 190 25.68 6.66 -20.75
CA LEU A 190 26.00 5.48 -21.55
C LEU A 190 26.51 5.93 -22.93
N ASP A 191 27.44 5.18 -23.50
CA ASP A 191 27.88 5.42 -24.88
C ASP A 191 26.72 5.18 -25.86
N GLU A 192 26.56 6.07 -26.84
CA GLU A 192 25.38 6.09 -27.74
C GLU A 192 25.21 4.76 -28.51
N ASP A 193 26.30 4.06 -28.83
CA ASP A 193 26.29 2.76 -29.50
C ASP A 193 25.71 1.63 -28.64
N LYS A 194 25.66 1.81 -27.31
CA LYS A 194 25.11 0.84 -26.36
C LYS A 194 23.63 1.05 -26.05
N VAL A 195 23.06 2.20 -26.42
CA VAL A 195 21.64 2.50 -26.16
C VAL A 195 20.69 1.50 -26.81
N PRO A 196 20.88 1.05 -28.07
CA PRO A 196 20.03 0.01 -28.66
C PRO A 196 20.01 -1.27 -27.84
N LEU A 197 21.17 -1.71 -27.33
CA LEU A 197 21.28 -2.91 -26.50
C LEU A 197 20.59 -2.74 -25.14
N LEU A 198 20.58 -1.53 -24.57
CA LEU A 198 19.82 -1.24 -23.36
C LEU A 198 18.30 -1.30 -23.62
N ILE A 199 17.82 -0.77 -24.75
CA ILE A 199 16.41 -0.86 -25.15
C ILE A 199 16.02 -2.34 -25.33
N ASP A 200 16.87 -3.14 -25.98
CA ASP A 200 16.66 -4.58 -26.15
C ASP A 200 16.66 -5.34 -24.82
N PHE A 201 17.53 -4.96 -23.88
CA PHE A 201 17.54 -5.49 -22.50
C PHE A 201 16.20 -5.24 -21.82
N VAL A 202 15.67 -4.01 -21.89
CA VAL A 202 14.37 -3.63 -21.31
C VAL A 202 13.25 -4.45 -21.95
N ALA A 203 13.19 -4.50 -23.29
CA ALA A 203 12.17 -5.25 -24.02
C ALA A 203 12.20 -6.76 -23.71
N TYR A 204 13.42 -7.32 -23.63
CA TYR A 204 13.62 -8.73 -23.28
C TYR A 204 13.16 -9.01 -21.84
N LEU A 205 13.56 -8.17 -20.87
CA LEU A 205 13.16 -8.29 -19.47
C LEU A 205 11.63 -8.20 -19.31
N THR A 206 10.98 -7.23 -19.97
CA THR A 206 9.52 -7.09 -19.96
C THR A 206 8.83 -8.34 -20.48
N ARG A 207 9.20 -8.81 -21.67
CA ARG A 207 8.59 -10.01 -22.26
C ARG A 207 8.80 -11.24 -21.36
N LYS A 208 10.02 -11.46 -20.85
CA LYS A 208 10.33 -12.62 -20.00
C LYS A 208 9.64 -12.56 -18.64
N SER A 209 9.46 -11.37 -18.09
CA SER A 209 8.68 -11.18 -16.85
C SER A 209 7.24 -11.63 -17.07
N HIS A 210 6.58 -11.17 -18.14
CA HIS A 210 5.18 -11.56 -18.43
C HIS A 210 5.03 -13.05 -18.72
N GLU A 211 6.00 -13.68 -19.38
CA GLU A 211 6.02 -15.13 -19.64
C GLU A 211 6.10 -15.96 -18.34
N ARG A 212 6.70 -15.43 -17.28
CA ARG A 212 7.06 -16.19 -16.07
C ARG A 212 6.29 -15.76 -14.82
N ILE A 213 5.77 -14.55 -14.80
CA ILE A 213 5.09 -13.90 -13.67
C ILE A 213 3.84 -13.22 -14.25
N PRO A 214 2.68 -13.90 -14.29
CA PRO A 214 1.46 -13.32 -14.81
C PRO A 214 1.09 -12.01 -14.11
N GLY A 215 0.89 -10.95 -14.89
CA GLY A 215 0.58 -9.63 -14.36
C GLY A 215 1.79 -8.85 -13.84
N SER A 216 3.02 -9.27 -14.18
CA SER A 216 4.22 -8.48 -13.90
C SER A 216 4.17 -7.07 -14.49
N LEU A 217 5.04 -6.20 -13.99
CA LEU A 217 5.12 -4.80 -14.35
C LEU A 217 6.59 -4.35 -14.37
N ILE A 218 7.04 -3.84 -15.51
CA ILE A 218 8.34 -3.20 -15.71
C ILE A 218 8.11 -1.72 -16.00
N ILE A 219 8.57 -0.86 -15.10
CA ILE A 219 8.45 0.59 -15.21
C ILE A 219 9.82 1.21 -15.47
N TRP A 220 9.92 2.07 -16.47
CA TRP A 220 11.14 2.83 -16.76
C TRP A 220 11.12 4.18 -16.07
N TYR A 221 12.22 4.58 -15.40
CA TYR A 221 12.36 5.93 -14.87
C TYR A 221 12.98 6.89 -15.92
N ASP A 222 12.39 8.07 -16.08
CA ASP A 222 12.83 9.12 -17.02
C ASP A 222 14.16 9.76 -16.61
N ALA A 223 15.28 9.07 -16.85
CA ALA A 223 16.63 9.55 -16.54
C ALA A 223 17.55 9.62 -17.77
N ILE A 224 17.85 8.48 -18.40
CA ILE A 224 18.74 8.42 -19.58
C ILE A 224 17.96 8.58 -20.88
N THR A 225 18.54 9.35 -21.80
CA THR A 225 17.96 9.63 -23.14
C THR A 225 18.31 8.57 -24.17
N GLU A 226 17.65 8.60 -25.33
CA GLU A 226 17.94 7.78 -26.52
C GLU A 226 19.35 8.02 -27.10
N LYS A 227 20.07 9.04 -26.60
CA LYS A 227 21.49 9.31 -26.92
C LYS A 227 22.47 8.87 -25.83
N GLY A 228 21.97 8.21 -24.78
CA GLY A 228 22.79 7.77 -23.65
C GLY A 228 23.17 8.89 -22.66
N LEU A 229 22.62 10.10 -22.82
CA LEU A 229 22.87 11.20 -21.89
C LEU A 229 21.95 11.10 -20.68
N LEU A 230 22.50 11.26 -19.48
CA LEU A 230 21.73 11.42 -18.25
C LEU A 230 21.06 12.81 -18.25
N SER A 231 19.78 12.85 -18.60
CA SER A 231 18.99 14.07 -18.71
C SER A 231 17.51 13.75 -18.56
N TRP A 232 16.97 14.03 -17.38
CA TRP A 232 15.54 13.89 -17.08
C TRP A 232 14.70 14.85 -17.94
N GLN A 233 13.78 14.32 -18.74
CA GLN A 233 12.97 15.13 -19.65
C GLN A 233 11.79 15.80 -18.94
N ASN A 234 11.30 15.18 -17.86
CA ASN A 234 10.07 15.55 -17.14
C ASN A 234 8.81 15.46 -18.02
N GLU A 235 8.89 14.70 -19.12
CA GLU A 235 7.83 14.48 -20.09
C GLU A 235 8.16 13.25 -20.93
N LEU A 236 7.14 12.65 -21.56
CA LEU A 236 7.37 11.66 -22.61
C LEU A 236 7.61 12.40 -23.94
N ASN A 237 8.79 12.24 -24.52
CA ASN A 237 9.16 12.89 -25.78
C ASN A 237 10.05 11.97 -26.65
N SER A 238 10.63 12.52 -27.71
CA SER A 238 11.49 11.75 -28.62
C SER A 238 12.81 11.28 -28.00
N GLN A 239 13.18 11.75 -26.81
CA GLN A 239 14.41 11.37 -26.12
C GLN A 239 14.22 10.18 -25.19
N ASN A 240 12.99 9.74 -24.87
CA ASN A 240 12.76 8.60 -23.97
C ASN A 240 11.65 7.65 -24.44
N ARG A 241 10.94 7.96 -25.54
CA ARG A 241 9.83 7.14 -26.05
C ARG A 241 10.22 5.71 -26.41
N SER A 242 11.47 5.45 -26.82
CA SER A 242 11.90 4.08 -27.15
C SER A 242 11.97 3.18 -25.92
N PHE A 243 12.35 3.71 -24.76
CA PHE A 243 12.29 2.97 -23.50
C PHE A 243 10.84 2.74 -23.06
N PHE A 244 9.98 3.76 -23.19
CA PHE A 244 8.55 3.61 -22.92
C PHE A 244 7.90 2.52 -23.80
N ALA A 245 8.25 2.47 -25.08
CA ALA A 245 7.77 1.44 -26.00
C ALA A 245 8.27 0.03 -25.66
N ALA A 246 9.41 -0.09 -24.97
CA ALA A 246 10.02 -1.36 -24.60
C ALA A 246 9.45 -1.99 -23.31
N CYS A 247 8.68 -1.25 -22.51
CA CYS A 247 8.19 -1.71 -21.20
C CYS A 247 6.73 -1.32 -20.91
N ASP A 248 6.25 -1.65 -19.71
CA ASP A 248 4.83 -1.52 -19.34
C ASP A 248 4.43 -0.09 -18.98
N GLY A 249 5.38 0.77 -18.61
CA GLY A 249 5.11 2.17 -18.34
C GLY A 249 6.34 3.01 -18.06
N ILE A 250 6.14 4.32 -17.99
CA ILE A 250 7.20 5.29 -17.67
C ILE A 250 6.83 6.09 -16.43
N PHE A 251 7.79 6.21 -15.51
CA PHE A 251 7.76 7.13 -14.39
C PHE A 251 8.52 8.40 -14.80
N LEU A 252 7.77 9.48 -15.05
CA LEU A 252 8.34 10.79 -15.41
C LEU A 252 8.95 11.49 -14.19
N ASN A 253 10.09 12.16 -14.39
CA ASN A 253 10.77 12.92 -13.34
C ASN A 253 9.94 14.12 -12.83
N TYR A 254 10.26 14.64 -11.66
CA TYR A 254 9.41 15.55 -10.87
C TYR A 254 9.32 17.00 -11.35
N THR A 255 10.18 17.46 -12.26
CA THR A 255 10.28 18.89 -12.62
C THR A 255 9.44 19.24 -13.85
N TRP A 256 8.26 18.64 -13.96
CA TRP A 256 7.32 18.87 -15.07
C TRP A 256 6.50 20.14 -14.85
N ASN A 257 5.90 20.64 -15.92
CA ASN A 257 4.92 21.73 -15.88
C ASN A 257 3.74 21.41 -16.83
N ASN A 258 2.73 22.29 -16.89
CA ASN A 258 1.56 22.07 -17.74
C ASN A 258 1.92 21.83 -19.21
N GLN A 259 2.91 22.54 -19.75
CA GLN A 259 3.34 22.33 -21.14
C GLN A 259 4.00 20.96 -21.32
N SER A 260 4.75 20.47 -20.32
CA SER A 260 5.30 19.12 -20.32
C SER A 260 4.18 18.05 -20.39
N LEU A 261 3.10 18.25 -19.63
CA LEU A 261 1.93 17.36 -19.66
C LEU A 261 1.16 17.45 -20.99
N GLU A 262 1.00 18.65 -21.55
CA GLU A 262 0.40 18.85 -22.88
C GLU A 262 1.22 18.17 -23.98
N ARG A 263 2.56 18.30 -23.96
CA ARG A 263 3.45 17.63 -24.93
C ARG A 263 3.38 16.12 -24.78
N THR A 264 3.39 15.61 -23.55
CA THR A 264 3.20 14.18 -23.24
C THR A 264 1.87 13.68 -23.80
N ASP A 265 0.78 14.39 -23.54
CA ASP A 265 -0.56 14.03 -24.01
C ASP A 265 -0.66 14.03 -25.54
N ASN A 266 -0.09 15.06 -26.18
CA ASN A 266 -0.01 15.14 -27.63
C ASN A 266 0.76 13.97 -28.23
N LEU A 267 1.91 13.60 -27.65
CA LEU A 267 2.69 12.47 -28.13
C LEU A 267 1.92 11.15 -27.96
N ILE A 268 1.34 10.91 -26.78
CA ILE A 268 0.53 9.71 -26.52
C ILE A 268 -0.64 9.61 -27.51
N ARG A 269 -1.40 10.69 -27.72
CA ARG A 269 -2.54 10.68 -28.65
C ARG A 269 -2.14 10.33 -30.08
N ASN A 270 -0.96 10.79 -30.53
CA ASN A 270 -0.51 10.59 -31.91
C ASN A 270 0.18 9.24 -32.14
N TYR A 271 0.90 8.71 -31.14
CA TYR A 271 1.77 7.55 -31.33
C TYR A 271 1.42 6.33 -30.44
N TYR A 272 0.77 6.54 -29.30
CA TYR A 272 0.46 5.50 -28.32
C TYR A 272 -0.95 5.66 -27.70
N PRO A 273 -2.03 5.75 -28.51
CA PRO A 273 -3.35 6.21 -28.04
C PRO A 273 -3.96 5.36 -26.91
N ASN A 274 -3.55 4.11 -26.76
CA ASN A 274 -4.03 3.19 -25.73
C ASN A 274 -3.15 3.12 -24.48
N ARG A 275 -2.05 3.89 -24.42
CA ARG A 275 -1.04 3.79 -23.34
C ARG A 275 -0.97 5.03 -22.44
N LYS A 276 -2.03 5.84 -22.43
CA LYS A 276 -2.09 7.05 -21.59
C LYS A 276 -1.93 6.75 -20.10
N LEU A 277 -2.51 5.64 -19.65
CA LEU A 277 -2.49 5.22 -18.24
C LEU A 277 -1.16 4.57 -17.83
N ASP A 278 -0.29 4.31 -18.81
CA ASP A 278 1.05 3.76 -18.59
C ASP A 278 2.09 4.86 -18.32
N VAL A 279 1.66 6.13 -18.35
CA VAL A 279 2.48 7.29 -17.94
C VAL A 279 2.17 7.63 -16.49
N PHE A 280 3.14 7.40 -15.62
CA PHE A 280 3.12 7.77 -14.21
C PHE A 280 3.85 9.10 -14.03
N VAL A 281 3.10 10.18 -13.87
CA VAL A 281 3.69 11.50 -13.62
C VAL A 281 4.23 11.54 -12.20
N GLY A 282 5.54 11.77 -12.05
CA GLY A 282 6.21 11.75 -10.76
C GLY A 282 5.85 12.94 -9.89
N ILE A 283 5.56 12.67 -8.62
CA ILE A 283 5.44 13.68 -7.58
C ILE A 283 6.35 13.31 -6.41
N ASP A 284 7.46 14.02 -6.26
CA ASP A 284 8.27 13.93 -5.05
C ASP A 284 7.66 14.72 -3.90
N VAL A 285 7.30 14.00 -2.83
CA VAL A 285 6.68 14.56 -1.62
C VAL A 285 7.62 15.50 -0.87
N PHE A 286 8.94 15.37 -0.99
CA PHE A 286 9.89 16.33 -0.41
C PHE A 286 9.88 17.70 -1.10
N GLY A 287 9.32 17.80 -2.32
CA GLY A 287 9.15 19.06 -3.05
C GLY A 287 10.30 19.43 -3.97
N ARG A 288 11.05 18.44 -4.50
CA ARG A 288 12.00 18.68 -5.58
C ARG A 288 11.24 18.99 -6.87
N GLY A 289 11.42 20.20 -7.41
CA GLY A 289 10.91 20.60 -8.73
C GLY A 289 9.44 21.05 -8.77
N GLN A 290 8.71 21.05 -7.66
CA GLN A 290 7.26 21.29 -7.64
C GLN A 290 6.75 21.63 -6.22
N THR A 291 5.51 22.13 -6.13
CA THR A 291 4.77 22.22 -4.86
C THR A 291 4.49 20.80 -4.33
N ALA A 292 4.81 20.51 -3.08
CA ALA A 292 4.59 19.18 -2.49
C ALA A 292 4.42 19.27 -0.97
N LYS A 293 4.89 18.28 -0.20
CA LYS A 293 4.68 18.18 1.25
C LYS A 293 3.19 18.09 1.57
N MET A 294 2.65 18.96 2.43
CA MET A 294 1.20 19.01 2.68
C MET A 294 0.40 19.49 1.46
N ASP A 295 1.04 20.18 0.52
CA ASP A 295 0.41 20.73 -0.68
C ASP A 295 0.52 19.79 -1.89
N THR A 296 0.99 18.56 -1.70
CA THR A 296 1.04 17.52 -2.75
C THR A 296 -0.31 17.31 -3.45
N HIS A 297 -1.43 17.53 -2.75
CA HIS A 297 -2.77 17.46 -3.32
C HIS A 297 -3.02 18.48 -4.45
N GLN A 298 -2.38 19.65 -4.42
CA GLN A 298 -2.52 20.68 -5.46
C GLN A 298 -1.84 20.22 -6.75
N THR A 299 -0.64 19.68 -6.61
CA THR A 299 0.14 19.13 -7.72
C THR A 299 -0.54 17.90 -8.32
N LEU A 300 -1.06 17.02 -7.47
CA LEU A 300 -1.87 15.88 -7.89
C LEU A 300 -3.10 16.32 -8.70
N ALA A 301 -3.79 17.39 -8.27
CA ALA A 301 -4.95 17.92 -8.98
C ALA A 301 -4.60 18.29 -10.44
N THR A 302 -3.43 18.90 -10.67
CA THR A 302 -2.94 19.23 -12.02
C THR A 302 -2.73 17.98 -12.88
N VAL A 303 -2.09 16.93 -12.33
CA VAL A 303 -1.92 15.65 -13.06
C VAL A 303 -3.28 15.04 -13.43
N MET A 304 -4.24 15.08 -12.51
CA MET A 304 -5.57 14.50 -12.70
C MET A 304 -6.39 15.21 -13.77
N GLN A 305 -6.16 16.51 -14.05
CA GLN A 305 -6.80 17.21 -15.17
C GLN A 305 -6.44 16.57 -16.52
N PHE A 306 -5.22 16.04 -16.64
CA PHE A 306 -4.77 15.34 -17.84
C PHE A 306 -5.17 13.86 -17.83
N LYS A 307 -5.66 13.29 -16.72
CA LYS A 307 -5.99 11.87 -16.58
C LYS A 307 -4.80 10.92 -16.83
N PHE A 308 -3.59 11.34 -16.43
CA PHE A 308 -2.44 10.43 -16.35
C PHE A 308 -2.47 9.65 -15.03
N SER A 309 -1.76 8.52 -14.99
CA SER A 309 -1.40 7.87 -13.72
C SER A 309 -0.38 8.71 -12.97
N VAL A 310 -0.20 8.45 -11.68
CA VAL A 310 0.71 9.23 -10.82
C VAL A 310 1.65 8.31 -10.06
N ALA A 311 2.91 8.73 -9.92
CA ALA A 311 3.87 8.12 -9.02
C ALA A 311 4.13 9.04 -7.83
N ILE A 312 3.68 8.65 -6.63
CA ILE A 312 3.95 9.38 -5.38
C ILE A 312 5.28 8.88 -4.82
N PHE A 313 6.31 9.70 -4.91
CA PHE A 313 7.68 9.38 -4.48
C PHE A 313 7.97 9.88 -3.07
N ALA A 314 8.62 9.03 -2.27
CA ALA A 314 9.10 9.31 -0.92
C ALA A 314 8.04 9.87 0.06
N PRO A 315 6.85 9.24 0.20
CA PRO A 315 5.87 9.63 1.22
C PRO A 315 6.36 9.36 2.66
N GLY A 316 7.53 8.71 2.83
CA GLY A 316 8.29 8.63 4.08
C GLY A 316 8.57 10.00 4.72
N TRP A 317 8.51 11.07 3.92
CA TRP A 317 8.48 12.47 4.37
C TRP A 317 7.53 12.73 5.56
N THR A 318 6.36 12.08 5.60
CA THR A 318 5.38 12.22 6.68
C THR A 318 5.89 11.75 8.05
N PHE A 319 6.97 10.97 8.08
CA PHE A 319 7.68 10.60 9.29
C PHE A 319 8.99 11.39 9.43
N GLU A 320 9.81 11.43 8.38
CA GLU A 320 11.15 12.03 8.40
C GLU A 320 11.12 13.53 8.75
N SER A 321 10.12 14.26 8.21
CA SER A 321 9.94 15.69 8.46
C SER A 321 9.70 16.05 9.92
N LEU A 322 9.26 15.09 10.73
CA LEU A 322 8.96 15.29 12.13
C LEU A 322 10.17 15.02 13.03
N GLU A 323 11.14 14.21 12.58
CA GLU A 323 12.14 13.61 13.46
C GLU A 323 13.02 14.59 14.21
N GLU A 324 13.48 15.64 13.53
CA GLU A 324 14.30 16.67 14.16
C GLU A 324 13.52 17.36 15.29
N SER A 325 12.26 17.71 15.04
CA SER A 325 11.39 18.31 16.05
C SER A 325 11.07 17.35 17.20
N MET A 326 10.76 16.08 16.90
CA MET A 326 10.48 15.06 17.91
C MET A 326 11.68 14.80 18.84
N LYS A 327 12.90 14.80 18.27
CA LYS A 327 14.15 14.68 19.05
C LYS A 327 14.39 15.91 19.92
N LYS A 328 14.22 17.11 19.36
CA LYS A 328 14.40 18.38 20.09
C LYS A 328 13.41 18.52 21.25
N ASP A 329 12.17 18.12 21.03
CA ASP A 329 11.09 18.18 22.02
C ASP A 329 11.18 17.03 23.05
N LEU A 330 12.14 16.10 22.92
CA LEU A 330 12.35 14.93 23.79
C LEU A 330 11.09 14.06 23.93
N LEU A 331 10.33 13.92 22.85
CA LEU A 331 9.09 13.17 22.85
C LEU A 331 9.33 11.69 23.17
N THR A 332 8.42 11.12 23.96
CA THR A 332 8.33 9.68 24.18
C THR A 332 7.95 8.97 22.87
N PRO A 333 8.22 7.65 22.72
CA PRO A 333 7.79 6.90 21.54
C PRO A 333 6.28 7.05 21.24
N GLU A 334 5.45 7.09 22.29
CA GLU A 334 4.00 7.24 22.17
C GLU A 334 3.61 8.59 21.56
N GLU A 335 4.23 9.68 22.02
CA GLU A 335 4.02 11.03 21.46
C GLU A 335 4.54 11.12 20.01
N CYS A 336 5.68 10.51 19.71
CA CYS A 336 6.19 10.39 18.33
C CYS A 336 5.18 9.66 17.44
N ASN A 337 4.59 8.57 17.93
CA ASN A 337 3.59 7.78 17.22
C ASN A 337 2.34 8.62 16.91
N ILE A 338 1.81 9.35 17.91
CA ILE A 338 0.66 10.24 17.74
C ILE A 338 0.96 11.32 16.70
N ARG A 339 2.15 11.93 16.75
CA ARG A 339 2.53 13.01 15.82
C ARG A 339 2.68 12.51 14.38
N PHE A 340 3.31 11.35 14.20
CA PHE A 340 3.41 10.67 12.91
C PHE A 340 2.03 10.37 12.33
N LEU A 341 1.16 9.68 13.09
CA LEU A 341 -0.16 9.28 12.61
C LEU A 341 -0.97 10.51 12.19
N LYS A 342 -1.02 11.56 13.02
CA LYS A 342 -1.73 12.81 12.68
C LYS A 342 -1.25 13.44 11.37
N LEU A 343 0.06 13.51 11.14
CA LEU A 343 0.60 14.10 9.90
C LEU A 343 0.32 13.20 8.69
N ASN A 344 0.57 11.90 8.81
CA ASN A 344 0.35 10.92 7.75
C ASN A 344 -1.13 10.86 7.36
N ASP A 345 -2.02 10.77 8.33
CA ASP A 345 -3.46 10.78 8.17
C ASP A 345 -3.93 12.05 7.44
N ARG A 346 -3.47 13.23 7.87
CA ARG A 346 -3.78 14.50 7.21
C ARG A 346 -3.29 14.53 5.76
N PHE A 347 -2.06 14.07 5.52
CA PHE A 347 -1.46 14.03 4.19
C PHE A 347 -2.30 13.16 3.23
N TRP A 348 -2.59 11.91 3.61
CA TRP A 348 -3.34 10.98 2.76
C TRP A 348 -4.80 11.41 2.57
N ASN A 349 -5.42 12.01 3.59
CA ASN A 349 -6.78 12.52 3.50
C ASN A 349 -6.93 13.61 2.43
N LEU A 350 -5.92 14.48 2.26
CA LEU A 350 -5.93 15.53 1.22
C LEU A 350 -5.88 14.97 -0.20
N LEU A 351 -5.26 13.80 -0.39
CA LEU A 351 -5.12 13.14 -1.69
C LEU A 351 -6.34 12.29 -2.04
N TRP A 352 -7.10 11.83 -1.04
CA TRP A 352 -8.08 10.77 -1.17
C TRP A 352 -9.14 11.01 -2.25
N ARG A 353 -9.60 12.26 -2.39
CA ARG A 353 -10.63 12.67 -3.37
C ARG A 353 -10.25 12.36 -4.82
N TYR A 354 -8.95 12.29 -5.12
CA TYR A 354 -8.42 12.06 -6.47
C TYR A 354 -8.24 10.57 -6.80
N PHE A 355 -8.30 9.71 -5.79
CA PHE A 355 -7.98 8.30 -5.94
C PHE A 355 -9.22 7.43 -6.10
N PHE A 356 -9.04 6.32 -6.79
CA PHE A 356 -10.02 5.25 -6.84
C PHE A 356 -9.81 4.32 -5.67
N VAL A 357 -10.89 4.05 -4.94
CA VAL A 357 -10.85 3.21 -3.75
C VAL A 357 -11.20 1.78 -4.11
N ARG A 358 -10.37 0.84 -3.64
CA ARG A 358 -10.62 -0.59 -3.73
C ARG A 358 -10.38 -1.22 -2.37
N GLY A 359 -11.27 -2.12 -1.96
CA GLY A 359 -11.24 -2.76 -0.65
C GLY A 359 -11.36 -4.28 -0.72
N PRO A 360 -11.62 -4.94 0.41
CA PRO A 360 -11.72 -6.39 0.47
C PRO A 360 -12.94 -6.91 -0.31
N ARG A 361 -12.82 -8.12 -0.86
CA ARG A 361 -13.90 -8.79 -1.63
C ARG A 361 -14.12 -10.26 -1.31
N GLU A 362 -13.29 -10.86 -0.44
CA GLU A 362 -13.34 -12.29 -0.15
C GLU A 362 -13.77 -12.53 1.31
N LEU A 363 -14.61 -13.54 1.51
CA LEU A 363 -14.99 -14.05 2.82
C LEU A 363 -14.22 -15.36 3.10
N PRO A 364 -13.83 -15.63 4.36
CA PRO A 364 -14.05 -14.81 5.54
C PRO A 364 -13.15 -13.57 5.59
N PHE A 365 -13.73 -12.43 5.98
CA PHE A 365 -13.01 -11.18 6.21
C PHE A 365 -12.83 -10.92 7.70
N TYR A 366 -11.61 -10.52 8.10
CA TYR A 366 -11.30 -10.17 9.48
C TYR A 366 -10.27 -9.05 9.55
N THR A 367 -10.47 -8.13 10.49
CA THR A 367 -9.45 -7.19 10.93
C THR A 367 -9.55 -6.89 12.42
N SER A 368 -8.39 -6.71 13.05
CA SER A 368 -8.27 -6.11 14.39
C SER A 368 -7.85 -4.64 14.34
N PHE A 369 -7.66 -4.10 13.13
CA PHE A 369 -7.09 -2.77 12.88
C PHE A 369 -5.68 -2.55 13.44
N CYS A 370 -4.97 -3.65 13.74
CA CYS A 370 -3.56 -3.61 14.12
C CYS A 370 -2.71 -2.98 13.01
N LEU A 371 -1.90 -1.96 13.32
CA LEU A 371 -1.04 -1.29 12.34
C LEU A 371 0.28 -2.04 12.04
N GLY A 372 0.47 -3.22 12.64
CA GLY A 372 1.69 -4.03 12.50
C GLY A 372 2.77 -3.65 13.51
N SER A 373 2.43 -2.88 14.55
CA SER A 373 3.33 -2.62 15.67
C SER A 373 2.54 -2.23 16.92
N GLY A 374 3.22 -2.20 18.07
CA GLY A 374 2.63 -1.68 19.30
C GLY A 374 3.57 -1.76 20.50
N LYS A 375 3.25 -1.00 21.54
CA LYS A 375 3.93 -1.04 22.85
C LYS A 375 3.75 -2.39 23.56
N ILE A 376 2.62 -3.04 23.29
CA ILE A 376 2.26 -4.39 23.71
C ILE A 376 1.70 -5.14 22.51
N ARG A 377 1.76 -6.47 22.54
CA ARG A 377 0.98 -7.33 21.65
C ARG A 377 -0.09 -8.03 22.45
N ASN A 378 -1.34 -7.94 22.01
CA ASN A 378 -2.46 -8.62 22.62
C ASN A 378 -2.95 -9.78 21.75
N ARG A 379 -3.52 -10.78 22.42
CA ARG A 379 -4.34 -11.83 21.83
C ARG A 379 -5.57 -12.01 22.70
N LEU A 380 -6.75 -11.89 22.10
CA LEU A 380 -8.03 -11.94 22.82
C LEU A 380 -8.06 -11.01 24.05
N GLY A 381 -7.48 -9.82 23.91
CA GLY A 381 -7.39 -8.78 24.93
C GLY A 381 -6.34 -9.03 26.02
N LYS A 382 -5.67 -10.19 26.02
CA LYS A 382 -4.57 -10.50 26.94
C LYS A 382 -3.22 -10.11 26.32
N SER A 383 -2.40 -9.38 27.05
CA SER A 383 -1.05 -9.03 26.61
C SER A 383 -0.09 -10.24 26.63
N GLU A 384 0.61 -10.46 25.52
CA GLU A 384 1.55 -11.56 25.29
C GLU A 384 3.01 -11.09 25.24
N ASP A 385 3.30 -9.99 24.54
CA ASP A 385 4.67 -9.52 24.28
C ASP A 385 4.93 -8.11 24.81
N ARG A 386 6.23 -7.77 24.87
CA ARG A 386 6.73 -6.39 24.99
C ARG A 386 6.50 -5.62 23.67
N SER A 387 7.09 -4.42 23.57
CA SER A 387 7.04 -3.63 22.35
C SER A 387 7.50 -4.44 21.13
N TRP A 388 6.84 -4.26 20.00
CA TRP A 388 7.09 -5.07 18.81
C TRP A 388 6.77 -4.32 17.51
N PHE A 389 7.39 -4.76 16.42
CA PHE A 389 7.15 -4.26 15.07
C PHE A 389 7.25 -5.39 14.05
N ASN A 390 6.19 -5.59 13.27
CA ASN A 390 6.13 -6.52 12.14
C ASN A 390 4.96 -6.15 11.20
N LEU A 391 5.25 -5.58 10.03
CA LEU A 391 4.22 -5.16 9.07
C LEU A 391 3.46 -6.33 8.43
N SER A 392 4.03 -7.55 8.35
CA SER A 392 3.27 -8.75 7.94
C SER A 392 2.08 -9.02 8.87
N ARG A 393 2.08 -8.46 10.09
CA ARG A 393 0.97 -8.55 11.06
C ARG A 393 0.02 -7.36 11.01
N GLN A 394 0.15 -6.45 10.04
CA GLN A 394 -0.82 -5.37 9.84
C GLN A 394 -2.19 -5.97 9.46
N GLY A 395 -3.24 -5.57 10.16
CA GLY A 395 -4.64 -5.86 9.85
C GLY A 395 -5.13 -5.00 8.68
N PHE A 396 -6.25 -5.38 8.05
CA PHE A 396 -6.89 -4.48 7.08
C PHE A 396 -7.29 -3.18 7.77
N GLN A 397 -6.92 -2.07 7.16
CA GLN A 397 -7.24 -0.74 7.67
C GLN A 397 -8.49 -0.22 6.98
N PRO A 398 -9.25 0.72 7.60
CA PRO A 398 -10.38 1.35 6.95
C PRO A 398 -9.99 1.84 5.55
N THR A 399 -10.79 1.51 4.55
CA THR A 399 -10.56 1.95 3.17
C THR A 399 -11.10 3.36 2.93
N ILE A 400 -11.46 4.07 4.00
CA ILE A 400 -12.04 5.39 4.00
C ILE A 400 -11.28 6.15 5.08
N PRO A 401 -10.69 7.32 4.82
CA PRO A 401 -9.92 8.07 5.80
C PRO A 401 -10.70 8.43 7.07
N TYR A 402 -9.98 8.87 8.08
CA TYR A 402 -10.53 9.20 9.40
C TYR A 402 -11.31 10.52 9.51
N ALA A 403 -11.23 11.40 8.52
CA ALA A 403 -11.86 12.72 8.51
C ALA A 403 -12.40 13.06 7.11
N PRO A 404 -13.41 13.93 6.98
CA PRO A 404 -13.89 14.40 5.68
C PRO A 404 -12.85 15.33 5.02
N PRO A 405 -12.96 15.59 3.70
CA PRO A 405 -11.97 16.36 2.96
C PRO A 405 -12.24 17.85 3.15
N ARG A 406 -11.79 18.46 4.26
CA ARG A 406 -11.86 19.93 4.40
C ARG A 406 -10.61 20.52 5.04
N GLU A 407 -10.27 21.70 4.54
CA GLU A 407 -9.10 22.52 4.90
C GLU A 407 -9.21 23.17 6.30
N HIS A 408 -10.31 22.98 7.02
CA HIS A 408 -10.55 23.68 8.29
C HIS A 408 -9.99 22.92 9.52
N PRO A 409 -9.26 23.62 10.42
CA PRO A 409 -8.52 23.01 11.54
C PRO A 409 -9.38 22.49 12.71
N ALA A 410 -10.70 22.65 12.70
CA ALA A 410 -11.59 22.33 13.82
C ALA A 410 -12.56 21.15 13.54
N ALA A 411 -12.24 20.27 12.57
CA ALA A 411 -13.13 19.18 12.19
C ALA A 411 -13.09 18.00 13.17
N ALA A 412 -14.25 17.35 13.34
CA ALA A 412 -14.40 16.14 14.12
C ALA A 412 -13.59 14.99 13.51
N VAL A 413 -12.62 14.47 14.27
CA VAL A 413 -11.98 13.19 13.99
C VAL A 413 -13.00 12.09 14.23
N TYR A 414 -13.38 11.34 13.18
CA TYR A 414 -14.37 10.27 13.32
C TYR A 414 -13.79 9.05 14.02
N TRP A 415 -12.52 8.73 13.72
CA TRP A 415 -11.79 7.66 14.36
C TRP A 415 -10.28 7.91 14.34
N THR A 416 -9.53 7.20 15.16
CA THR A 416 -8.06 7.17 15.11
C THR A 416 -7.56 5.81 15.60
N HIS A 417 -6.28 5.50 15.40
CA HIS A 417 -5.68 4.30 15.97
C HIS A 417 -5.34 4.50 17.45
N ASN A 418 -5.68 3.52 18.27
CA ASN A 418 -5.36 3.48 19.70
C ASN A 418 -4.35 2.36 19.96
N PHE A 419 -3.29 2.66 20.70
CA PHE A 419 -2.19 1.74 21.04
C PHE A 419 -2.13 1.39 22.54
N GLU A 420 -3.03 1.95 23.36
CA GLU A 420 -3.15 1.65 24.79
C GLU A 420 -3.89 0.33 25.04
N SER A 421 -4.82 -0.03 24.14
CA SER A 421 -5.53 -1.30 24.20
C SER A 421 -5.81 -1.83 22.79
N ALA A 422 -5.89 -3.15 22.68
CA ALA A 422 -6.30 -3.86 21.47
C ALA A 422 -6.85 -5.22 21.86
N LEU A 423 -7.78 -5.77 21.09
CA LEU A 423 -8.17 -7.18 21.26
C LEU A 423 -7.05 -8.08 20.74
N ASP A 424 -6.66 -7.90 19.48
CA ASP A 424 -5.61 -8.66 18.82
C ASP A 424 -4.60 -7.71 18.14
N GLY A 425 -3.31 -7.97 18.34
CA GLY A 425 -2.23 -7.13 17.82
C GLY A 425 -1.87 -5.98 18.76
N GLY A 426 -1.42 -4.85 18.21
CA GLY A 426 -0.81 -3.75 18.96
C GLY A 426 -1.61 -2.45 18.93
N SER A 427 -2.68 -2.42 18.14
CA SER A 427 -3.58 -1.28 18.05
C SER A 427 -5.00 -1.71 17.67
N CYS A 428 -5.98 -0.89 18.03
CA CYS A 428 -7.36 -0.96 17.53
C CYS A 428 -7.80 0.41 16.99
N LEU A 429 -9.06 0.52 16.52
CA LEU A 429 -9.67 1.81 16.26
C LEU A 429 -10.31 2.36 17.54
N ARG A 430 -10.18 3.66 17.74
CA ARG A 430 -10.98 4.46 18.68
C ARG A 430 -11.89 5.36 17.87
N LEU A 431 -13.18 5.32 18.19
CA LEU A 431 -14.20 6.22 17.66
C LEU A 431 -14.42 7.31 18.71
N ASP A 432 -14.36 8.58 18.32
CA ASP A 432 -14.66 9.69 19.23
C ASP A 432 -16.15 10.09 19.04
N GLU A 433 -16.86 10.45 20.13
CA GLU A 433 -18.33 10.59 20.23
C GLU A 433 -18.98 11.66 19.32
N VAL A 434 -18.22 12.30 18.45
CA VAL A 434 -18.65 13.50 17.72
C VAL A 434 -19.53 13.18 16.50
N HIS A 435 -19.63 11.92 16.06
CA HIS A 435 -20.41 11.58 14.86
C HIS A 435 -21.13 10.22 14.94
N PRO A 436 -22.44 10.16 14.63
CA PRO A 436 -23.24 8.93 14.82
C PRO A 436 -23.01 7.85 13.76
N ASN A 437 -22.38 8.16 12.62
CA ASN A 437 -22.13 7.18 11.55
C ASN A 437 -20.74 7.35 10.94
N CYS A 438 -19.90 6.32 10.98
CA CYS A 438 -18.55 6.33 10.41
C CYS A 438 -18.41 5.23 9.36
N ARG A 439 -18.21 5.60 8.09
CA ARG A 439 -17.95 4.61 7.04
C ARG A 439 -16.50 4.13 7.14
N LEU A 440 -16.31 2.85 7.45
CA LEU A 440 -14.98 2.26 7.53
C LEU A 440 -14.52 1.65 6.21
N PHE A 441 -15.41 0.97 5.48
CA PHE A 441 -15.04 0.18 4.32
C PHE A 441 -15.87 0.49 3.07
N ALA A 442 -15.19 0.44 1.93
CA ALA A 442 -15.72 0.25 0.59
C ALA A 442 -15.30 -1.16 0.17
N CYS A 443 -16.15 -2.14 0.44
CA CYS A 443 -15.91 -3.56 0.19
C CYS A 443 -16.90 -4.11 -0.86
N HIS A 444 -16.66 -5.34 -1.34
CA HIS A 444 -17.58 -6.01 -2.26
C HIS A 444 -17.52 -7.52 -2.04
N PHE A 445 -18.22 -7.99 -1.00
CA PHE A 445 -18.31 -9.40 -0.68
C PHE A 445 -19.49 -10.03 -1.42
N ARG A 446 -19.23 -11.12 -2.14
CA ARG A 446 -20.31 -11.98 -2.62
C ARG A 446 -20.75 -12.89 -1.48
N CYS A 447 -22.06 -12.99 -1.27
CA CYS A 447 -22.66 -13.80 -0.23
C CYS A 447 -23.88 -14.50 -0.83
N ASP A 448 -23.77 -15.81 -1.01
CA ASP A 448 -24.82 -16.66 -1.60
C ASP A 448 -25.56 -17.49 -0.51
N GLU A 449 -25.07 -17.44 0.72
CA GLU A 449 -25.48 -18.21 1.90
C GLU A 449 -25.72 -17.24 3.08
N ASP A 450 -25.99 -17.76 4.27
CA ASP A 450 -26.11 -16.93 5.48
C ASP A 450 -24.79 -16.20 5.80
N LEU A 451 -24.88 -14.89 6.04
CA LEU A 451 -23.73 -14.07 6.43
C LEU A 451 -23.61 -13.99 7.95
N LEU A 452 -22.52 -14.51 8.48
CA LEU A 452 -22.17 -14.32 9.88
C LEU A 452 -21.27 -13.09 10.07
N VAL A 453 -21.64 -12.25 11.03
CA VAL A 453 -20.95 -11.01 11.35
C VAL A 453 -20.69 -10.97 12.84
N ALA A 454 -19.44 -10.71 13.22
CA ALA A 454 -19.02 -10.55 14.60
C ALA A 454 -18.03 -9.38 14.69
N TYR A 455 -18.15 -8.56 15.73
CA TYR A 455 -17.29 -7.41 15.93
C TYR A 455 -17.09 -7.20 17.43
N ALA A 456 -15.85 -6.88 17.83
CA ALA A 456 -15.53 -6.67 19.23
C ALA A 456 -15.23 -5.19 19.50
N PHE A 457 -15.74 -4.66 20.61
CA PHE A 457 -15.54 -3.25 20.98
C PHE A 457 -15.43 -3.04 22.50
N LYS A 458 -14.95 -1.85 22.86
CA LYS A 458 -15.01 -1.27 24.20
C LYS A 458 -15.69 0.08 24.08
N ARG A 459 -16.58 0.41 25.03
CA ARG A 459 -17.33 1.67 25.05
C ARG A 459 -17.23 2.37 26.39
N GLY A 460 -17.39 3.70 26.37
CA GLY A 460 -17.72 4.48 27.56
C GLY A 460 -19.17 4.19 28.00
N SER A 461 -19.53 4.57 29.22
CA SER A 461 -20.88 4.37 29.75
C SER A 461 -21.93 5.11 28.91
N GLY A 462 -22.93 4.40 28.38
CA GLY A 462 -24.10 4.99 27.73
C GLY A 462 -24.04 5.13 26.20
N ALA A 463 -23.01 4.62 25.53
CA ALA A 463 -22.93 4.61 24.07
C ALA A 463 -23.53 3.32 23.47
N ASP A 464 -24.49 3.47 22.56
CA ASP A 464 -25.01 2.36 21.74
C ASP A 464 -24.10 2.14 20.53
N VAL A 465 -23.72 0.89 20.26
CA VAL A 465 -22.78 0.54 19.19
C VAL A 465 -23.41 -0.50 18.27
N ALA A 466 -23.56 -0.13 17.00
CA ALA A 466 -24.04 -1.02 15.95
C ALA A 466 -23.11 -0.95 14.73
N LEU A 467 -22.92 -2.09 14.08
CA LEU A 467 -22.30 -2.20 12.76
C LEU A 467 -23.38 -2.10 11.68
N LEU A 468 -23.22 -1.17 10.75
CA LEU A 468 -24.13 -1.00 9.62
C LEU A 468 -23.53 -1.61 8.36
N LEU A 469 -24.29 -2.47 7.69
CA LEU A 469 -23.92 -3.03 6.39
C LEU A 469 -24.85 -2.50 5.31
N LYS A 470 -24.28 -2.19 4.14
CA LYS A 470 -25.03 -1.99 2.91
C LYS A 470 -24.92 -3.25 2.07
N ALA A 471 -26.03 -3.90 1.80
CA ALA A 471 -26.12 -5.05 0.90
C ALA A 471 -26.91 -4.68 -0.34
N TYR A 472 -26.63 -5.34 -1.46
CA TYR A 472 -27.43 -5.25 -2.68
C TYR A 472 -28.01 -6.62 -2.97
N ASN A 473 -29.33 -6.71 -3.11
CA ASN A 473 -30.01 -7.94 -3.45
C ASN A 473 -30.21 -8.02 -4.95
N SER A 474 -29.52 -8.95 -5.61
CA SER A 474 -29.61 -9.13 -7.06
C SER A 474 -30.96 -9.70 -7.54
N ARG A 475 -31.74 -10.34 -6.66
CA ARG A 475 -33.05 -10.91 -6.99
C ARG A 475 -34.16 -9.87 -7.01
N TYR A 476 -34.14 -8.93 -6.06
CA TYR A 476 -35.15 -7.87 -5.94
C TYR A 476 -34.69 -6.51 -6.48
N HIS A 477 -33.42 -6.42 -6.88
CA HIS A 477 -32.78 -5.22 -7.40
C HIS A 477 -32.81 -4.01 -6.45
N ASP A 478 -32.79 -4.26 -5.14
CA ASP A 478 -32.83 -3.24 -4.10
C ASP A 478 -31.58 -3.26 -3.20
N ALA A 479 -31.34 -2.13 -2.53
CA ALA A 479 -30.26 -1.97 -1.56
C ALA A 479 -30.83 -2.06 -0.15
N LEU A 480 -30.22 -2.88 0.70
CA LEU A 480 -30.63 -3.11 2.07
C LEU A 480 -29.62 -2.48 3.04
N LYS A 481 -30.14 -1.77 4.04
CA LYS A 481 -29.41 -1.38 5.24
C LYS A 481 -29.62 -2.44 6.31
N ILE A 482 -28.56 -3.15 6.68
CA ILE A 482 -28.60 -4.18 7.73
C ILE A 482 -27.96 -3.59 8.99
N VAL A 483 -28.72 -3.55 10.08
CA VAL A 483 -28.28 -3.09 11.40
C VAL A 483 -27.86 -4.31 12.22
N CYS A 484 -26.56 -4.46 12.46
CA CYS A 484 -26.00 -5.45 13.36
C CYS A 484 -25.74 -4.78 14.70
N GLY A 485 -26.65 -4.99 15.66
CA GLY A 485 -26.58 -4.40 17.00
C GLY A 485 -27.44 -5.18 17.98
N ASP A 486 -27.41 -4.76 19.25
CA ASP A 486 -28.21 -5.39 20.31
C ASP A 486 -29.72 -5.20 20.10
N GLU A 487 -30.55 -5.84 20.95
CA GLU A 487 -32.01 -5.71 20.90
C GLU A 487 -32.49 -4.25 21.01
N GLY A 488 -31.74 -3.39 21.72
CA GLY A 488 -32.04 -1.97 21.91
C GLY A 488 -31.79 -1.09 20.70
N CYS A 489 -30.96 -1.53 19.74
CA CYS A 489 -30.67 -0.76 18.53
C CYS A 489 -31.93 -0.51 17.69
N HIS A 490 -32.25 0.77 17.47
CA HIS A 490 -33.37 1.23 16.67
C HIS A 490 -33.21 0.89 15.19
N VAL A 491 -34.26 0.33 14.60
CA VAL A 491 -34.39 0.09 13.16
C VAL A 491 -35.58 0.90 12.68
N SER A 492 -35.41 1.69 11.61
CA SER A 492 -36.52 2.50 11.10
C SER A 492 -37.61 1.64 10.45
N GLU A 493 -38.81 2.18 10.28
CA GLU A 493 -39.91 1.52 9.56
C GLU A 493 -39.71 1.47 8.03
N ARG A 494 -38.52 1.83 7.53
CA ARG A 494 -38.22 1.79 6.10
C ARG A 494 -38.17 0.35 5.61
N SER A 495 -38.79 0.10 4.46
CA SER A 495 -38.87 -1.24 3.86
C SER A 495 -37.52 -1.83 3.46
N ASN A 496 -36.50 -1.00 3.29
CA ASN A 496 -35.14 -1.42 2.92
C ASN A 496 -34.16 -1.44 4.10
N GLU A 497 -34.68 -1.40 5.33
CA GLU A 497 -33.89 -1.53 6.54
C GLU A 497 -34.29 -2.80 7.30
N MET A 498 -33.29 -3.55 7.78
CA MET A 498 -33.52 -4.76 8.56
C MET A 498 -32.53 -4.90 9.69
N LYS A 499 -32.93 -5.64 10.73
CA LYS A 499 -32.05 -6.04 11.83
C LYS A 499 -31.41 -7.38 11.52
N ALA A 500 -30.12 -7.53 11.81
CA ALA A 500 -29.50 -8.84 11.85
C ALA A 500 -30.06 -9.65 13.04
N VAL A 501 -30.13 -10.98 12.90
CA VAL A 501 -30.58 -11.86 13.97
C VAL A 501 -29.41 -12.07 14.95
N PRO A 502 -29.53 -11.67 16.23
CA PRO A 502 -28.53 -11.99 17.23
C PRO A 502 -28.45 -13.50 17.44
N LEU A 503 -27.25 -14.06 17.51
CA LEU A 503 -27.06 -15.47 17.80
C LEU A 503 -27.18 -15.73 19.31
N ASP A 504 -27.89 -16.80 19.67
CA ASP A 504 -28.04 -17.18 21.06
C ASP A 504 -26.89 -18.08 21.56
N ALA A 505 -26.98 -18.53 22.83
CA ALA A 505 -25.97 -19.39 23.43
C ALA A 505 -25.91 -20.82 22.84
N GLU A 506 -26.97 -21.29 22.19
CA GLU A 506 -27.01 -22.57 21.47
C GLU A 506 -26.37 -22.43 20.08
N ASP A 507 -26.72 -21.38 19.34
CA ASP A 507 -26.08 -21.02 18.07
C ASP A 507 -24.57 -20.88 18.25
N CYS A 508 -24.14 -20.13 19.28
CA CYS A 508 -22.74 -19.93 19.64
C CYS A 508 -21.98 -21.23 19.93
N ARG A 509 -22.66 -22.29 20.41
CA ARG A 509 -22.03 -23.61 20.63
C ARG A 509 -21.83 -24.39 19.34
N MET A 510 -22.57 -24.06 18.28
CA MET A 510 -22.43 -24.66 16.96
C MET A 510 -21.40 -23.95 16.09
N LEU A 511 -21.15 -22.65 16.32
CA LEU A 511 -20.18 -21.84 15.57
C LEU A 511 -18.73 -22.37 15.52
N PRO A 512 -18.13 -22.92 16.61
CA PRO A 512 -16.76 -23.43 16.56
C PRO A 512 -16.55 -24.55 15.53
N LYS A 513 -17.64 -25.25 15.14
CA LYS A 513 -17.61 -26.28 14.10
C LYS A 513 -17.41 -25.69 12.70
N LEU A 514 -17.74 -24.41 12.50
CA LEU A 514 -17.61 -23.71 11.22
C LEU A 514 -16.17 -23.29 10.92
N LYS A 515 -15.24 -23.28 11.90
CA LYS A 515 -13.81 -22.91 11.74
C LYS A 515 -13.53 -21.57 11.02
N GLN A 516 -14.52 -20.72 10.82
CA GLN A 516 -14.44 -19.52 9.99
C GLN A 516 -14.37 -18.21 10.79
N ILE A 517 -14.65 -18.23 12.09
CA ILE A 517 -14.70 -17.04 12.94
C ILE A 517 -13.43 -16.96 13.79
N LYS A 518 -12.78 -15.80 13.80
CA LYS A 518 -11.57 -15.56 14.63
C LYS A 518 -11.89 -15.09 16.05
N LEU A 519 -13.09 -14.54 16.27
CA LEU A 519 -13.57 -14.15 17.59
C LEU A 519 -14.13 -15.35 18.36
N PRO A 520 -13.95 -15.40 19.68
CA PRO A 520 -14.52 -16.45 20.51
C PRO A 520 -16.04 -16.30 20.61
N ALA A 521 -16.76 -17.42 20.72
CA ALA A 521 -18.21 -17.44 20.88
C ALA A 521 -18.61 -17.19 22.35
N VAL A 522 -18.29 -16.00 22.85
CA VAL A 522 -18.60 -15.51 24.20
C VAL A 522 -19.06 -14.06 24.12
N ALA A 523 -19.94 -13.61 25.01
CA ALA A 523 -20.46 -12.23 24.98
C ALA A 523 -19.40 -11.16 25.33
N SER A 524 -18.36 -11.53 26.09
CA SER A 524 -17.24 -10.64 26.35
C SER A 524 -15.95 -11.39 26.70
N ILE A 525 -14.81 -10.74 26.46
CA ILE A 525 -13.49 -11.23 26.84
C ILE A 525 -12.55 -10.07 27.20
N GLN A 526 -11.95 -10.10 28.39
CA GLN A 526 -10.99 -9.06 28.84
C GLN A 526 -11.54 -7.62 28.70
N GLY A 527 -12.83 -7.45 29.00
CA GLY A 527 -13.55 -6.19 28.92
C GLY A 527 -13.94 -5.75 27.50
N TRP A 528 -13.69 -6.57 26.48
CA TRP A 528 -14.24 -6.38 25.13
C TRP A 528 -15.61 -7.06 25.04
N GLU A 529 -16.63 -6.33 24.62
CA GLU A 529 -17.93 -6.88 24.19
C GLU A 529 -17.76 -7.47 22.79
N ILE A 530 -18.41 -8.60 22.48
CA ILE A 530 -18.31 -9.34 21.20
C ILE A 530 -19.69 -9.55 20.59
#